data_AF-A0A3C1G6S6-F1
#
_entry.id   AF-A0A3C1G6S6-F1
#
_cell.length_a   1.000
_cell.length_b   1.000
_cell.length_c   1.000
_cell.angle_alpha   90.00
_cell.angle_beta   90.00
_cell.angle_gamma   90.00
#
_symmetry.space_group_name_H-M   'P 1'
#
loop_
_entity.id
_entity.type
_entity.pdbx_description
1 polymer ?
#
loop_
_entity_poly.entity_id
_entity_poly.type
_entity_poly.pdbx_seq_one_letter_code
_entity_poly.pdbx_strand_id
1 'polypeptide(L)'
;MLMDRRPDGSLVFGTTWQDFILDWKLAKQADTVLLDDGRPAVVRRHPETGEVSYVTLHPRVWDVVRQKFQETLRLDPPKKRERLCRACRQPMTVSRETTDVWCFKCTRCDTTDIEAKALVGGTRGQGEEEKR
;
A
#
# COMPACT_ATOMS: atom_id res chain seq x y z
N MET A 1 -11.23 -15.82 -17.63
CA MET A 1 -10.19 -14.78 -17.52
C MET A 1 -10.71 -13.57 -18.27
N LEU A 2 -10.86 -12.42 -17.61
CA LEU A 2 -11.29 -11.16 -18.27
C LEU A 2 -10.04 -10.44 -18.77
N MET A 3 -10.04 -10.01 -20.02
CA MET A 3 -8.97 -9.21 -20.60
C MET A 3 -9.56 -7.88 -21.05
N ASP A 4 -8.99 -6.79 -20.55
CA ASP A 4 -9.41 -5.43 -20.86
C ASP A 4 -8.19 -4.58 -21.25
N ARG A 5 -8.42 -3.37 -21.75
CA ARG A 5 -7.36 -2.41 -22.07
C ARG A 5 -7.58 -1.09 -21.35
N ARG A 6 -6.50 -0.56 -20.78
CA ARG A 6 -6.47 0.80 -20.27
C ARG A 6 -6.51 1.80 -21.43
N PRO A 7 -6.82 3.08 -21.17
CA PRO A 7 -6.80 4.14 -22.19
C PRO A 7 -5.44 4.31 -22.89
N ASP A 8 -4.34 3.95 -22.21
CA ASP A 8 -2.98 3.97 -22.76
C ASP A 8 -2.65 2.74 -23.63
N GLY A 9 -3.60 1.82 -23.83
CA GLY A 9 -3.46 0.60 -24.62
C GLY A 9 -2.94 -0.61 -23.85
N SER A 10 -2.51 -0.45 -22.60
CA SER A 10 -1.96 -1.52 -21.76
C SER A 10 -3.01 -2.56 -21.40
N LEU A 11 -2.58 -3.83 -21.35
CA LEU A 11 -3.48 -4.96 -21.06
C LEU A 11 -3.77 -5.08 -19.57
N VAL A 12 -5.02 -5.36 -19.22
CA VAL A 12 -5.48 -5.63 -17.85
C VAL A 12 -6.11 -7.02 -17.80
N PHE A 13 -5.53 -7.90 -16.99
CA PHE A 13 -5.98 -9.27 -16.80
C PHE A 13 -6.70 -9.40 -15.45
N GLY A 14 -7.99 -9.69 -15.50
CA GLY A 14 -8.81 -9.99 -14.33
C GLY A 14 -8.68 -11.45 -13.90
N THR A 15 -8.28 -11.67 -12.65
CA THR A 15 -8.10 -12.99 -12.03
C THR A 15 -8.91 -13.17 -10.73
N THR A 16 -8.84 -14.36 -10.14
CA THR A 16 -9.51 -14.71 -8.88
C THR A 16 -8.78 -14.12 -7.66
N TRP A 17 -9.41 -14.14 -6.48
CA TRP A 17 -8.77 -13.70 -5.25
C TRP A 17 -7.52 -14.50 -4.88
N GLN A 18 -7.57 -15.83 -5.07
CA GLN A 18 -6.49 -16.73 -4.67
C GLN A 18 -5.24 -16.55 -5.54
N ASP A 19 -5.43 -16.35 -6.83
CA ASP A 19 -4.31 -16.11 -7.74
C ASP A 19 -3.74 -14.70 -7.53
N PHE A 20 -4.62 -13.72 -7.38
CA PHE A 20 -4.21 -12.33 -7.19
C PHE A 20 -3.43 -12.13 -5.88
N ILE A 21 -3.86 -12.74 -4.77
CA ILE A 21 -3.19 -12.55 -3.47
C ILE A 21 -1.77 -13.12 -3.47
N LEU A 22 -1.53 -14.19 -4.23
CA LEU A 22 -0.19 -14.76 -4.39
C LEU A 22 0.70 -13.83 -5.20
N ASP A 23 0.21 -13.37 -6.37
CA ASP A 23 0.91 -12.39 -7.19
C ASP A 23 1.22 -11.11 -6.42
N TRP A 24 0.25 -10.62 -5.64
CA TRP A 24 0.38 -9.40 -4.83
C TRP A 24 1.47 -9.53 -3.76
N LYS A 25 1.52 -10.67 -3.05
CA LYS A 25 2.52 -10.92 -2.00
C LYS A 25 3.94 -11.09 -2.55
N LEU A 26 4.07 -11.56 -3.78
CA LEU A 26 5.37 -11.76 -4.44
C LEU A 26 5.84 -10.50 -5.18
N ALA A 27 4.94 -9.58 -5.49
CA ALA A 27 5.27 -8.34 -6.17
C ALA A 27 6.10 -7.40 -5.29
N LYS A 28 7.05 -6.69 -5.90
CA LYS A 28 7.73 -5.59 -5.22
C LYS A 28 6.77 -4.41 -5.09
N GLN A 29 6.98 -3.56 -4.08
CA GLN A 29 6.18 -2.36 -3.89
C GLN A 29 6.19 -1.41 -5.12
N ALA A 30 7.27 -1.39 -5.90
CA ALA A 30 7.34 -0.59 -7.13
C ALA A 30 6.51 -1.16 -8.30
N ASP A 31 6.04 -2.40 -8.15
CA ASP A 31 5.26 -3.15 -9.14
C ASP A 31 3.80 -3.32 -8.68
N THR A 32 3.38 -2.66 -7.61
CA THR A 32 2.00 -2.64 -7.14
C THR A 32 1.39 -1.26 -7.32
N VAL A 33 0.17 -1.21 -7.86
CA VAL A 33 -0.56 0.03 -8.15
C VAL A 33 -2.04 -0.11 -7.83
N LEU A 34 -2.75 1.02 -7.78
CA LEU A 34 -4.21 1.05 -7.81
C LEU A 34 -4.66 1.50 -9.22
N LEU A 35 -5.61 0.78 -9.79
CA LEU A 35 -6.31 1.18 -11.02
C LEU A 35 -7.28 2.33 -10.72
N ASP A 36 -7.78 2.96 -11.78
CA ASP A 36 -8.65 4.14 -11.69
C ASP A 36 -9.98 3.86 -10.97
N ASP A 37 -10.43 2.60 -10.98
CA ASP A 37 -11.61 2.13 -10.25
C ASP A 37 -11.30 1.67 -8.80
N GLY A 38 -10.09 1.93 -8.32
CA GLY A 38 -9.63 1.59 -6.98
C GLY A 38 -9.22 0.13 -6.79
N ARG A 39 -9.28 -0.71 -7.84
CA ARG A 39 -8.78 -2.08 -7.76
C ARG A 39 -7.26 -2.10 -7.64
N PRO A 40 -6.71 -2.96 -6.77
CA PRO A 40 -5.28 -3.20 -6.75
C PRO A 40 -4.83 -4.01 -7.97
N ALA A 41 -3.65 -3.69 -8.49
CA ALA A 41 -3.06 -4.39 -9.61
C ALA A 41 -1.55 -4.58 -9.43
N VAL A 42 -1.05 -5.69 -9.95
CA VAL A 42 0.38 -5.96 -10.09
C VAL A 42 0.81 -5.65 -11.51
N VAL A 43 1.81 -4.81 -11.66
CA VAL A 43 2.42 -4.44 -12.94
C VAL A 43 3.40 -5.52 -13.36
N ARG A 44 3.20 -6.07 -14.55
CA ARG A 44 4.14 -6.99 -15.21
C ARG A 44 4.71 -6.30 -16.44
N ARG A 45 6.02 -6.07 -16.42
CA ARG A 45 6.78 -5.54 -17.55
C ARG A 45 7.43 -6.71 -18.28
N HIS A 46 7.23 -6.80 -19.58
CA HIS A 46 7.80 -7.83 -20.43
C HIS A 46 9.04 -7.25 -21.14
N PRO A 47 10.27 -7.53 -20.68
CA PRO A 47 11.46 -6.84 -21.19
C PRO A 47 11.74 -7.15 -22.66
N GLU A 48 11.29 -8.31 -23.14
CA GLU A 48 11.49 -8.79 -24.51
C GLU A 48 10.63 -8.03 -25.52
N THR A 49 9.42 -7.62 -25.12
CA THR A 49 8.44 -6.94 -25.99
C THR A 49 8.27 -5.47 -25.65
N GLY A 50 8.77 -5.02 -24.49
CA GLY A 50 8.53 -3.68 -23.94
C GLY A 50 7.09 -3.47 -23.45
N GLU A 51 6.24 -4.51 -23.50
CA GLU A 51 4.83 -4.38 -23.14
C GLU A 51 4.65 -4.32 -21.62
N VAL A 52 3.68 -3.50 -21.21
CA VAL A 52 3.23 -3.39 -19.82
C VAL A 52 1.84 -4.01 -19.72
N SER A 53 1.68 -4.89 -18.74
CA SER A 53 0.40 -5.50 -18.42
C SER A 53 0.12 -5.41 -16.92
N TYR A 54 -1.15 -5.47 -16.57
CA TYR A 54 -1.64 -5.36 -15.21
C TYR A 54 -2.42 -6.62 -14.87
N VAL A 55 -2.11 -7.26 -13.76
CA VAL A 55 -2.92 -8.35 -13.21
C VAL A 55 -3.70 -7.80 -12.03
N THR A 56 -5.03 -7.95 -12.05
CA THR A 56 -5.94 -7.39 -11.05
C THR A 56 -7.08 -8.36 -10.74
N LEU A 57 -7.86 -8.06 -9.71
CA LEU A 57 -9.08 -8.80 -9.41
C LEU A 57 -10.14 -8.56 -10.48
N HIS A 58 -10.87 -9.62 -10.85
CA HIS A 58 -12.06 -9.47 -11.67
C HIS A 58 -13.05 -8.49 -11.01
N PRO A 59 -13.70 -7.56 -11.75
CA PRO A 59 -14.56 -6.52 -11.16
C PRO A 59 -15.62 -7.07 -10.19
N ARG A 60 -16.36 -8.10 -10.62
CA ARG A 60 -17.37 -8.77 -9.78
C ARG A 60 -16.80 -9.41 -8.50
N VAL A 61 -15.54 -9.84 -8.53
CA VAL A 61 -14.87 -10.41 -7.36
C VAL A 61 -14.40 -9.29 -6.45
N TRP A 62 -13.88 -8.20 -7.01
CA TRP A 62 -13.44 -7.01 -6.27
C TRP A 62 -14.54 -6.44 -5.39
N ASP A 63 -15.75 -6.29 -5.93
CA ASP A 63 -16.90 -5.78 -5.17
C ASP A 63 -17.13 -6.56 -3.87
N VAL A 64 -16.89 -7.87 -3.91
CA VAL A 64 -17.05 -8.79 -2.77
C VAL A 64 -15.84 -8.77 -1.83
N VAL A 65 -14.61 -8.69 -2.36
CA VAL A 65 -13.38 -8.89 -1.57
C VAL A 65 -12.68 -7.60 -1.14
N ARG A 66 -13.17 -6.42 -1.54
CA ARG A 66 -12.55 -5.12 -1.23
C ARG A 66 -12.24 -4.93 0.26
N GLN A 67 -13.10 -5.40 1.15
CA GLN A 67 -12.90 -5.31 2.60
C GLN A 67 -11.72 -6.19 3.06
N LYS A 68 -11.65 -7.44 2.59
CA LYS A 68 -10.52 -8.35 2.88
C LYS A 68 -9.19 -7.85 2.32
N PHE A 69 -9.23 -7.14 1.19
CA PHE A 69 -8.04 -6.52 0.64
C PHE A 69 -7.55 -5.35 1.52
N GLN A 70 -8.44 -4.52 2.05
CA GLN A 70 -8.05 -3.48 3.02
C GLN A 70 -7.42 -4.09 4.27
N GLU A 71 -7.91 -5.23 4.74
CA GLU A 71 -7.27 -5.99 5.82
C GLU A 71 -5.90 -6.52 5.41
N THR A 72 -5.75 -7.01 4.17
CA THR A 72 -4.45 -7.47 3.63
C THR A 72 -3.43 -6.34 3.54
N LEU A 73 -3.82 -5.15 3.09
CA LEU A 73 -2.97 -3.95 3.12
C LEU A 73 -2.55 -3.54 4.54
N ARG A 74 -3.33 -3.93 5.56
CA ARG A 74 -2.97 -3.76 6.97
C ARG A 74 -2.08 -4.90 7.49
N LEU A 75 -2.17 -6.09 6.89
CA LEU A 75 -1.38 -7.29 7.24
C LEU A 75 0.04 -7.27 6.67
N ASP A 76 0.32 -6.48 5.63
CA ASP A 76 1.65 -5.89 5.47
C ASP A 76 1.69 -4.70 6.41
N PRO A 77 2.24 -4.83 7.64
CA PRO A 77 2.44 -3.65 8.45
C PRO A 77 3.26 -2.67 7.59
N PRO A 78 2.91 -1.37 7.53
CA PRO A 78 3.87 -0.38 7.04
C PRO A 78 5.17 -0.71 7.74
N LYS A 79 6.28 -0.93 7.02
CA LYS A 79 7.59 -1.20 7.63
C LYS A 79 7.76 -0.17 8.72
N LYS A 80 7.49 -0.60 9.95
CA LYS A 80 7.00 0.31 10.99
C LYS A 80 8.13 1.30 11.19
N ARG A 81 7.92 2.58 10.85
CA ARG A 81 8.84 3.71 11.10
C ARG A 81 9.70 4.20 9.92
N GLU A 82 9.44 3.80 8.67
CA GLU A 82 10.02 4.47 7.48
C GLU A 82 8.96 5.29 6.73
N ARG A 83 9.25 6.55 6.40
CA ARG A 83 8.39 7.40 5.56
C ARG A 83 9.19 8.29 4.63
N LEU A 84 8.55 8.93 3.65
CA LEU A 84 9.24 9.85 2.75
C LEU A 84 9.16 11.29 3.25
N CYS A 85 10.29 12.01 3.18
CA CYS A 85 10.35 13.44 3.46
C CYS A 85 9.51 14.23 2.47
N ARG A 86 8.64 15.13 2.96
CA ARG A 86 7.80 15.97 2.09
C ARG A 86 8.60 16.94 1.21
N ALA A 87 9.77 17.38 1.68
CA ALA A 87 10.62 18.33 0.96
C ALA A 87 11.49 17.66 -0.12
N CYS A 88 12.16 16.56 0.20
CA CYS A 88 13.16 15.95 -0.70
C CYS A 88 12.87 14.50 -1.11
N ARG A 89 11.73 13.95 -0.68
CA ARG A 89 11.25 12.57 -0.96
C ARG A 89 12.25 11.47 -0.62
N GLN A 90 13.23 11.74 0.25
CA GLN A 90 14.13 10.72 0.78
C GLN A 90 13.47 9.93 1.92
N PRO A 91 13.85 8.66 2.12
CA PRO A 91 13.47 7.90 3.30
C PRO A 91 13.87 8.63 4.58
N MET A 92 12.94 8.68 5.52
CA MET A 92 13.09 9.17 6.88
C MET A 92 12.85 8.00 7.81
N THR A 93 13.68 7.91 8.84
CA THR A 93 13.52 6.97 9.94
C THR A 93 13.05 7.72 11.18
N VAL A 94 12.48 6.99 12.13
CA VAL A 94 12.12 7.56 13.44
C VAL A 94 13.38 7.96 14.19
N SER A 95 13.49 9.25 14.48
CA SER A 95 14.58 9.84 15.24
C SER A 95 14.27 9.87 16.74
N ARG A 96 12.99 9.99 17.08
CA ARG A 96 12.52 9.99 18.47
C ARG A 96 11.12 9.43 18.55
N GLU A 97 10.89 8.57 19.52
CA GLU A 97 9.57 8.03 19.84
C GLU A 97 9.20 8.44 21.26
N THR A 98 7.98 8.93 21.45
CA THR A 98 7.40 9.22 22.77
C THR A 98 6.12 8.41 22.94
N THR A 99 5.44 8.49 24.09
CA THR A 99 4.18 7.79 24.33
C THR A 99 3.14 8.09 23.25
N ASP A 100 3.05 9.35 22.81
CA ASP A 100 1.94 9.83 21.96
C ASP A 100 2.35 10.16 20.52
N VAL A 101 3.65 10.31 20.22
CA VAL A 101 4.10 10.71 18.88
C VAL A 101 5.35 9.96 18.39
N TRP A 102 5.44 9.82 17.07
CA TRP A 102 6.66 9.51 16.34
C TRP A 102 7.23 10.77 15.68
N CYS A 103 8.50 11.07 15.96
CA CYS A 103 9.26 12.09 15.26
C CYS A 103 10.16 11.41 14.22
N PHE A 104 10.12 11.89 12.99
CA PHE A 104 10.96 11.38 11.92
C PHE A 104 11.87 12.50 11.46
N LYS A 105 13.14 12.18 11.24
CA LYS A 105 14.14 13.15 10.80
C LYS A 105 14.70 12.76 9.45
N CYS A 106 14.76 13.72 8.53
CA CYS A 106 15.41 13.53 7.25
C CYS A 106 16.91 13.80 7.39
N THR A 107 17.75 12.81 7.04
CA THR A 107 19.22 12.94 7.08
C THR A 107 19.79 13.84 5.99
N ARG A 108 18.98 14.21 4.98
CA ARG A 108 19.43 15.03 3.84
C ARG A 108 19.14 16.52 4.01
N CYS A 109 17.97 16.89 4.51
CA CYS A 109 17.51 18.29 4.57
C CYS A 109 17.14 18.74 5.99
N ASP A 110 17.48 17.93 7.00
CA ASP A 110 17.25 18.17 8.43
C ASP A 110 15.78 18.38 8.84
N THR A 111 14.84 18.22 7.90
CA THR A 111 13.41 18.36 8.15
C THR A 111 12.95 17.32 9.16
N THR A 112 12.19 17.77 10.17
CA THR A 112 11.56 16.92 11.17
C THR A 112 10.06 16.97 10.99
N ASP A 113 9.47 15.82 10.76
CA ASP A 113 8.02 15.67 10.72
C ASP A 113 7.60 14.95 12.03
N ILE A 114 6.42 15.28 12.56
CA ILE A 114 5.87 14.69 13.80
C ILE A 114 4.51 14.07 13.48
N GLU A 115 4.25 12.87 13.98
CA GLU A 115 3.01 12.14 13.74
C GLU A 115 2.46 11.57 15.05
N ALA A 116 1.19 11.82 15.33
CA ALA A 116 0.52 11.28 16.50
C ALA A 116 0.20 9.79 16.32
N LYS A 117 0.49 8.99 17.36
CA LYS A 117 0.17 7.55 17.37
C LYS A 117 -1.34 7.28 17.42
N ALA A 118 -2.15 8.28 17.76
CA ALA A 118 -3.56 8.14 18.10
C ALA A 118 -4.55 8.08 16.91
N LEU A 119 -4.12 7.93 15.65
CA LEU A 119 -5.06 7.89 14.51
C LEU A 119 -4.71 6.88 13.41
N VAL A 120 -3.99 5.79 13.72
CA VAL A 120 -3.92 4.63 12.81
C VAL A 120 -5.02 3.64 13.20
N GLY A 121 -6.26 3.98 12.82
CA GLY A 121 -7.44 3.12 12.97
C GLY A 121 -8.48 3.63 13.97
N GLY A 122 -9.53 4.27 13.44
CA GLY A 122 -10.90 4.28 13.98
C GLY A 122 -11.11 4.54 15.48
N THR A 123 -11.59 5.74 15.79
CA THR A 123 -12.40 6.13 16.96
C THR A 123 -11.70 6.21 18.33
N ARG A 124 -11.91 7.36 18.98
CA ARG A 124 -11.52 7.63 20.37
C ARG A 124 -12.42 6.86 21.33
N GLY A 125 -11.83 6.03 22.19
CA GLY A 125 -12.45 5.45 23.38
C GLY A 125 -13.00 4.03 23.21
N GLN A 126 -12.16 3.02 23.45
CA GLN A 126 -12.58 1.71 23.99
C GLN A 126 -11.35 0.90 24.44
N GLY A 127 -11.22 0.67 25.75
CA GLY A 127 -10.40 -0.35 26.44
C GLY A 127 -8.88 -0.21 26.35
N GLU A 128 -8.07 -0.19 27.41
CA GLU A 128 -8.26 -0.60 28.81
C GLU A 128 -7.41 0.30 29.74
N GLU A 129 -7.83 0.42 30.99
CA GLU A 129 -7.04 1.05 32.05
C GLU A 129 -5.70 0.33 32.24
N GLU A 130 -4.61 1.10 32.14
CA GLU A 130 -3.28 0.67 32.56
C GLU A 130 -3.30 0.42 34.07
N LYS A 131 -3.28 -0.85 34.47
CA LYS A 131 -3.04 -1.21 35.87
C LYS A 131 -1.63 -0.74 36.26
N ARG A 132 -1.61 0.08 37.30
CA ARG A 132 -0.45 0.62 38.02
C ARG A 132 0.69 -0.38 38.22
#